data_AF-A0A5B6X516-F1
#
_entry.id   AF-A0A5B6X516-F1
#
_cell.length_a   1.000
_cell.length_b   1.000
_cell.length_c   1.000
_cell.angle_alpha   90.00
_cell.angle_beta   90.00
_cell.angle_gamma   90.00
#
_symmetry.space_group_name_H-M   'P 1'
#
loop_
_entity.id
_entity.type
_entity.pdbx_description
1 polymer ?
#
loop_
_entity_poly.entity_id
_entity_poly.type
_entity_poly.pdbx_seq_one_letter_code
_entity_poly.pdbx_strand_id
1 'polypeptide(L)' 'MLLLDAGLILWNQTRQRWVGNKKSENQPQQAREPKLNWNATYESLLGSNKLFPQPIPLSEMIDFLVDVWEQEGLYD' A
#
# COMPACT_ATOMS: atom_id res chain seq x y z
N MET A 1 9.14 3.43 -33.67
CA MET A 1 8.33 4.45 -32.96
C MET A 1 7.00 3.88 -32.45
N LEU A 2 6.27 3.04 -33.19
CA LEU A 2 4.94 2.52 -32.81
C LEU A 2 4.87 1.52 -31.63
N LEU A 3 5.97 0.84 -31.26
CA LEU A 3 5.95 -0.17 -30.20
C LEU A 3 6.01 0.43 -28.78
N LEU A 4 6.59 1.62 -28.62
CA LEU A 4 6.65 2.32 -27.34
C LEU A 4 5.27 2.80 -26.90
N ASP A 5 4.45 3.24 -27.87
CA ASP A 5 3.10 3.74 -27.61
C ASP A 5 2.16 2.64 -27.13
N ALA A 6 2.28 1.41 -27.66
CA ALA A 6 1.46 0.28 -27.24
C ALA A 6 1.70 -0.11 -25.76
N GLY A 7 2.96 -0.14 -25.34
CA GLY A 7 3.32 -0.43 -23.94
C GLY A 7 2.83 0.65 -22.98
N LEU A 8 2.97 1.92 -23.36
CA LEU A 8 2.50 3.05 -22.57
C LEU A 8 0.97 3.06 -22.41
N ILE A 9 0.24 2.77 -23.49
CA ILE A 9 -1.23 2.68 -23.48
C ILE A 9 -1.70 1.54 -22.59
N LEU A 10 -1.11 0.35 -22.73
CA LEU A 10 -1.49 -0.82 -21.94
C LEU A 10 -1.20 -0.61 -20.44
N TRP A 11 -0.04 -0.01 -20.12
CA TRP A 11 0.30 0.35 -18.74
C TRP A 11 -0.70 1.36 -18.17
N ASN A 12 -1.04 2.42 -18.92
CA ASN A 12 -1.97 3.45 -18.47
C ASN A 12 -3.38 2.89 -18.24
N GLN A 13 -3.88 2.04 -19.14
CA GLN A 13 -5.16 1.35 -18.98
C GLN A 13 -5.18 0.42 -17.76
N THR A 14 -4.10 -0.34 -17.57
CA THR A 14 -3.96 -1.24 -16.41
C THR A 14 -3.95 -0.40 -15.13
N ARG A 15 -3.14 0.67 -15.07
CA ARG A 15 -3.07 1.57 -13.92
C ARG A 15 -4.42 2.21 -13.59
N GLN A 16 -5.18 2.64 -14.58
CA GLN A 16 -6.52 3.20 -14.35
C GLN A 16 -7.49 2.16 -13.76
N ARG A 17 -7.40 0.89 -14.17
CA ARG A 17 -8.18 -0.21 -13.56
C ARG A 17 -7.78 -0.48 -12.10
N TRP A 18 -6.48 -0.42 -11.77
CA TRP A 18 -5.97 -0.60 -10.41
C TRP A 18 -6.34 0.56 -9.47
N VAL A 19 -6.28 1.79 -9.97
CA VAL A 19 -6.69 2.97 -9.18
C VAL A 19 -8.20 2.91 -8.89
N GLY A 20 -8.98 2.25 -9.75
CA GLY A 20 -10.41 2.06 -9.60
C GLY A 20 -11.18 3.39 -9.65
N ASN A 21 -12.50 3.34 -9.76
CA ASN A 21 -13.36 4.53 -9.63
C ASN A 21 -13.46 4.99 -8.15
N LYS A 22 -12.35 4.94 -7.40
CA LYS A 22 -12.25 5.57 -6.09
C LYS A 22 -11.98 7.05 -6.33
N LYS A 23 -13.02 7.77 -6.74
CA LYS A 23 -13.19 9.11 -6.19
C LYS A 23 -13.18 8.91 -4.68
N SER A 24 -12.03 9.19 -4.09
CA SER A 24 -11.89 9.56 -2.71
C SER A 24 -12.87 10.70 -2.50
N GLU A 25 -14.13 10.36 -2.21
CA GLU A 25 -15.08 11.30 -1.65
C GLU A 25 -14.37 11.89 -0.44
N ASN A 26 -14.20 13.20 -0.46
CA ASN A 26 -13.41 14.01 0.44
C ASN A 26 -13.80 13.79 1.91
N GLN A 27 -13.48 12.64 2.50
CA GLN A 27 -13.45 12.49 3.93
C GLN A 27 -12.13 13.13 4.37
N PRO A 28 -12.17 14.24 5.13
CA PRO A 28 -10.97 14.67 5.83
C PRO A 28 -10.44 13.46 6.59
N GLN A 29 -9.14 13.23 6.50
CA GLN A 29 -8.41 12.28 7.33
C GLN A 29 -8.59 12.70 8.80
N GLN A 30 -9.76 12.44 9.37
CA GLN A 30 -9.90 12.36 10.81
C GLN A 30 -8.86 11.33 11.23
N ALA A 31 -8.10 11.65 12.26
CA ALA A 31 -7.13 10.75 12.88
C ALA A 31 -7.85 9.45 13.23
N ARG A 32 -7.89 8.52 12.26
CA ARG A 32 -8.42 7.18 12.45
C ARG A 32 -7.38 6.47 13.28
N GLU A 33 -7.87 5.71 14.26
CA GLU A 33 -7.00 4.84 15.02
C GLU A 33 -6.18 3.98 14.06
N PRO A 34 -4.88 3.79 14.35
CA PRO A 34 -4.04 2.91 13.58
C PRO A 34 -4.72 1.54 13.43
N LYS A 35 -4.83 1.08 12.19
CA LYS A 35 -5.44 -0.21 11.82
C LYS A 35 -4.44 -1.34 11.93
N LEU A 36 -3.16 -1.02 11.76
CA LEU A 36 -2.05 -1.92 12.00
C LEU A 36 -1.79 -2.02 13.50
N ASN A 37 -1.46 -3.23 13.93
CA ASN A 37 -0.94 -3.45 15.27
C ASN A 37 0.57 -3.18 15.24
N TRP A 38 1.03 -2.16 15.96
CA TRP A 38 2.46 -1.81 16.07
C TRP A 38 3.30 -2.92 16.70
N ASN A 39 2.67 -3.89 17.37
CA ASN A 39 3.33 -5.02 17.98
C ASN A 39 3.36 -6.27 17.06
N ALA A 40 2.89 -6.16 15.81
CA ALA A 40 2.91 -7.26 14.86
C ALA A 40 4.25 -7.32 14.09
N THR A 41 4.69 -8.53 13.76
CA THR A 41 5.87 -8.75 12.91
C THR A 41 5.52 -8.67 11.43
N TYR A 42 6.52 -8.44 10.58
CA TYR A 42 6.37 -8.50 9.12
C TYR A 42 5.71 -9.80 8.68
N GLU A 43 6.22 -10.94 9.14
CA GLU A 43 5.69 -12.27 8.82
C GLU A 43 4.23 -12.44 9.29
N SER A 44 3.85 -11.87 10.44
CA SER A 44 2.46 -11.96 10.91
C SER A 44 1.48 -11.13 10.09
N LEU A 45 1.94 -10.04 9.45
CA LEU A 45 1.09 -9.14 8.67
C LEU A 45 1.10 -9.44 7.17
N LEU A 46 2.25 -9.85 6.63
CA LEU A 46 2.48 -10.03 5.19
C LEU A 46 2.89 -11.45 4.81
N GLY A 47 3.07 -12.37 5.77
CA GLY A 47 3.33 -13.79 5.50
C GLY A 47 2.12 -14.54 4.90
N SER A 48 0.98 -13.87 4.73
CA SER A 48 -0.22 -14.40 4.08
C SER A 48 -0.75 -13.43 3.03
N ASN A 49 -1.23 -13.96 1.90
CA ASN A 49 -1.92 -13.18 0.85
C ASN A 49 -3.38 -12.83 1.22
N LYS A 50 -3.77 -12.95 2.49
CA LYS A 50 -5.11 -12.61 2.94
C LYS A 50 -5.29 -11.09 2.92
N LEU A 51 -6.39 -10.63 2.32
CA LEU A 51 -6.72 -9.20 2.31
C LEU A 51 -6.98 -8.69 3.72
N PHE A 52 -6.54 -7.47 3.99
CA PHE A 52 -6.84 -6.78 5.24
C PHE A 52 -8.36 -6.54 5.37
N PRO A 53 -8.93 -6.63 6.60
CA PRO A 53 -10.35 -6.41 6.83
C PRO A 53 -10.84 -5.02 6.41
N GLN A 54 -9.92 -4.05 6.42
CA GLN A 54 -10.16 -2.68 5.99
C GLN A 54 -8.98 -2.17 5.18
N PRO A 55 -9.20 -1.23 4.24
CA PRO A 55 -8.10 -0.58 3.54
C PRO A 55 -7.22 0.19 4.53
N ILE A 56 -5.92 -0.08 4.46
CA ILE A 56 -4.89 0.60 5.26
C ILE A 56 -4.38 1.81 4.47
N PRO A 57 -4.34 3.02 5.06
CA PRO A 57 -3.67 4.17 4.47
C PRO A 57 -2.21 3.84 4.12
N LEU A 58 -1.74 4.29 2.94
CA LEU A 58 -0.38 3.97 2.51
C LEU A 58 0.69 4.49 3.48
N SER A 59 0.49 5.67 4.07
CA SER A 59 1.40 6.24 5.06
C SER A 59 1.59 5.31 6.26
N GLU A 60 0.50 4.73 6.77
CA GLU A 60 0.52 3.84 7.92
C GLU A 60 1.32 2.56 7.65
N MET A 61 1.22 2.01 6.43
CA MET A 61 2.02 0.86 6.02
C MET A 61 3.51 1.22 5.87
N ILE A 62 3.82 2.42 5.37
CA ILE A 62 5.21 2.89 5.25
C ILE A 62 5.83 3.05 6.65
N ASP A 63 5.13 3.73 7.56
CA ASP A 63 5.60 3.95 8.93
C ASP A 63 5.90 2.60 9.63
N PHE A 64 4.97 1.63 9.52
CA PHE A 64 5.17 0.28 10.04
C PHE A 64 6.40 -0.42 9.45
N LEU A 65 6.61 -0.35 8.13
CA LEU A 65 7.74 -1.01 7.47
C LEU A 65 9.08 -0.40 7.87
N VAL A 66 9.13 0.91 8.06
CA VAL A 66 10.33 1.61 8.57
C VAL A 66 10.66 1.12 9.97
N ASP A 67 9.66 1.06 10.87
CA ASP A 67 9.84 0.58 12.24
C ASP A 67 10.37 -0.88 12.27
N VAL A 68 9.82 -1.76 11.42
CA VAL A 68 10.28 -3.15 11.30
C VAL A 68 11.71 -3.22 10.78
N TRP A 69 12.05 -2.46 9.74
CA TRP A 69 13.40 -2.47 9.16
C TRP A 69 14.47 -2.00 10.16
N GLU A 70 14.17 -0.96 10.95
CA GLU A 70 15.07 -0.50 12.02
C GLU A 70 15.23 -1.57 13.11
N GLN A 71 14.14 -2.24 13.51
CA GLN A 71 14.16 -3.27 14.56
C GLN A 71 14.90 -4.55 14.15
N GLU A 72 14.77 -4.98 12.90
CA GLU A 72 15.42 -6.20 12.39
C GLU A 72 16.88 -5.97 11.97
N GLY A 73 17.35 -4.71 11.94
CA GLY A 73 18.73 -4.39 11.58
C GLY A 73 19.04 -4.64 10.10
N LEU A 74 18.05 -4.53 9.21
CA LEU A 74 18.20 -4.75 7.75
C LEU A 74 19.01 -3.66 7.02
N TYR A 75 19.69 -2.78 7.77
CA TYR A 75 20.50 -1.67 7.26
C TYR A 75 22.00 -1.99 7.08
N ASP A 76 22.42 -3.25 7.28
CA ASP A 76 23.81 -3.71 7.04
C ASP A 76 24.09 -4.05 5.56
#